data_AF-A0A8J5QI89-F1
#
_entry.id   AF-A0A8J5QI89-F1
#
_cell.length_a   1.000
_cell.length_b   1.000
_cell.length_c   1.000
_cell.angle_alpha   90.00
_cell.angle_beta   90.00
_cell.angle_gamma   90.00
#
_symmetry.space_group_name_H-M   'P 1'
#
loop_
_entity.id
_entity.type
_entity.pdbx_description
1 polymer ?
#
loop_
_entity_poly.entity_id
_entity_poly.type
_entity_poly.pdbx_seq_one_letter_code
_entity_poly.pdbx_strand_id
1 'polypeptide(L)'
;MLRTFISLAIFIIAACAHGDSAYTTTGGKYPAYACNLQINIDVSFCNKTFDYACLCQNENALATYAGCLSYMDRINHDTLHRMDELCERGEIVLEPNWIEGALERFKKYAKSADEIEGFNTSIPIDVPFKLNETAMKLYDRSYATFLHNYDHSLYYGTSTLMYWLLIILIGAVTNWSKFLFPGSQRNLSVLLSTFGESMSQFSQHLEERRLKSNHSGRSLTVCYHLVLNLLSFFFSIKYTAEIRYVADRTGIVATIMMPLIILFAGRNNFLQWISGYNYTAFMAYHRHTARIMFCLVVIHAVGFSILFGSRYAIKMQQEYVIWGTVATVAGGIMLVQAMLYFRRR
;
A
#
# COMPACT_ATOMS: atom_id res chain seq x y z
N MET A 1 -34.39 -14.74 -17.15
CA MET A 1 -33.17 -14.14 -17.73
C MET A 1 -32.50 -13.14 -16.79
N LEU A 2 -33.21 -12.15 -16.24
CA LEU A 2 -32.62 -11.18 -15.30
C LEU A 2 -32.21 -11.79 -13.94
N ARG A 3 -33.03 -12.69 -13.37
CA ARG A 3 -32.72 -13.39 -12.11
C ARG A 3 -31.46 -14.26 -12.22
N THR A 4 -31.31 -14.98 -13.34
CA THR A 4 -30.13 -15.82 -13.61
C THR A 4 -28.87 -14.99 -13.81
N PHE A 5 -28.95 -13.81 -14.44
CA PHE A 5 -27.81 -12.88 -14.56
C PHE A 5 -27.39 -12.27 -13.22
N ILE A 6 -28.34 -11.89 -12.36
CA ILE A 6 -28.05 -11.35 -11.03
C ILE A 6 -27.41 -12.42 -10.14
N SER A 7 -27.94 -13.65 -10.15
CA SER A 7 -27.36 -14.77 -9.43
C SER A 7 -25.94 -15.09 -9.91
N LEU A 8 -25.70 -15.08 -11.23
CA LEU A 8 -24.38 -15.33 -11.81
C LEU A 8 -23.39 -14.21 -11.45
N ALA A 9 -23.82 -12.94 -11.48
CA ALA A 9 -22.97 -11.80 -11.12
C ALA A 9 -22.60 -11.81 -9.62
N ILE A 10 -23.55 -12.16 -8.73
CA ILE A 10 -23.28 -12.33 -7.29
C ILE A 10 -22.32 -13.49 -7.06
N PHE A 11 -22.48 -14.60 -7.79
CA PHE A 11 -21.58 -15.76 -7.70
C PHE A 11 -20.17 -15.44 -8.19
N ILE A 12 -20.02 -14.67 -9.28
CA ILE A 12 -18.73 -14.25 -9.81
C ILE A 12 -18.04 -13.26 -8.86
N ILE A 13 -18.77 -12.30 -8.27
CA ILE A 13 -18.21 -11.36 -7.28
C ILE A 13 -17.78 -12.12 -6.01
N ALA A 14 -18.58 -13.08 -5.55
CA ALA A 14 -18.25 -13.92 -4.41
C ALA A 14 -17.06 -14.86 -4.69
N ALA A 15 -16.96 -15.41 -5.90
CA ALA A 15 -15.84 -16.26 -6.31
C ALA A 15 -14.53 -15.48 -6.51
N CYS A 16 -14.60 -14.24 -7.03
CA CYS A 16 -13.42 -13.37 -7.16
C CYS A 16 -12.94 -12.81 -5.81
N ALA A 17 -13.82 -12.72 -4.81
CA ALA A 17 -13.44 -12.38 -3.44
C ALA A 17 -12.80 -13.55 -2.66
N HIS A 18 -12.78 -14.76 -3.26
CA HIS A 18 -12.27 -15.99 -2.65
C HIS A 18 -10.85 -16.37 -3.12
N GLY A 19 -10.10 -15.41 -3.68
CA GLY A 19 -8.69 -15.61 -4.06
C GLY A 19 -7.81 -15.81 -2.83
N ASP A 20 -7.06 -16.91 -2.83
CA ASP A 20 -6.21 -17.48 -1.79
C ASP A 20 -5.54 -16.51 -0.80
N SER A 21 -5.65 -16.89 0.48
CA SER A 21 -5.12 -16.24 1.70
C SER A 21 -5.72 -14.87 2.04
N ALA A 22 -6.34 -14.78 3.22
CA ALA A 22 -6.68 -13.50 3.83
C ALA A 22 -5.42 -12.62 3.86
N TYR A 23 -5.52 -11.38 3.38
CA TYR A 23 -4.40 -10.44 3.44
C TYR A 23 -3.92 -10.33 4.90
N THR A 24 -2.73 -10.86 5.16
CA THR A 24 -2.08 -10.75 6.47
C THR A 24 -1.39 -9.40 6.51
N THR A 25 -1.70 -8.61 7.54
CA THR A 25 -1.03 -7.33 7.75
C THR A 25 0.45 -7.59 7.95
N THR A 26 1.30 -6.81 7.28
CA THR A 26 2.76 -6.95 7.44
C THR A 26 3.22 -6.56 8.85
N GLY A 27 2.34 -5.89 9.60
CA GLY A 27 2.54 -5.48 10.99
C GLY A 27 2.83 -6.59 12.00
N GLY A 28 2.49 -7.86 11.74
CA GLY A 28 2.87 -8.96 12.64
C GLY A 28 4.32 -9.44 12.46
N LYS A 29 4.87 -9.29 11.24
CA LYS A 29 6.13 -9.90 10.80
C LYS A 29 7.35 -8.97 10.89
N TYR A 30 7.16 -7.66 11.12
CA TYR A 30 8.27 -6.69 11.09
C TYR A 30 9.42 -6.95 12.08
N PRO A 31 9.20 -7.51 13.30
CA PRO A 31 10.30 -7.80 14.21
C PRO A 31 11.30 -8.79 13.62
N ALA A 32 10.81 -9.84 12.93
CA ALA A 32 11.66 -10.80 12.23
C ALA A 32 12.47 -10.13 11.11
N TYR A 33 11.86 -9.21 10.33
CA TYR A 33 12.58 -8.46 9.30
C TYR A 33 13.66 -7.53 9.87
N ALA A 34 13.35 -6.83 10.96
CA ALA A 34 14.28 -5.94 11.64
C ALA A 34 15.49 -6.71 12.19
N CYS A 35 15.23 -7.81 12.91
CA CYS A 35 16.28 -8.69 13.43
C CYS A 35 17.10 -9.31 12.31
N ASN A 36 16.46 -9.81 11.25
CA ASN A 36 17.17 -10.39 10.11
C ASN A 36 18.11 -9.39 9.44
N LEU A 37 17.68 -8.15 9.21
CA LEU A 37 18.56 -7.14 8.62
C LEU A 37 19.71 -6.80 9.58
N GLN A 38 19.40 -6.53 10.85
CA GLN A 38 20.43 -6.11 11.81
C GLN A 38 21.48 -7.20 11.99
N ILE A 39 21.09 -8.46 12.17
CA ILE A 39 22.01 -9.58 12.32
C ILE A 39 22.94 -9.68 11.11
N ASN A 40 22.41 -9.61 9.89
CA ASN A 40 23.22 -9.71 8.66
C ASN A 40 24.15 -8.49 8.42
N ILE A 41 23.95 -7.37 9.11
CA ILE A 41 24.81 -6.19 9.04
C ILE A 41 25.86 -6.20 10.15
N ASP A 42 25.44 -6.52 11.38
CA ASP A 42 26.25 -6.39 12.59
C ASP A 42 27.16 -7.61 12.80
N VAL A 43 26.83 -8.79 12.26
CA VAL A 43 27.59 -10.02 12.50
C VAL A 43 27.50 -11.01 11.32
N SER A 44 28.60 -11.72 11.06
CA SER A 44 28.61 -12.85 10.13
C SER A 44 28.64 -14.17 10.89
N PHE A 45 27.77 -15.10 10.52
CA PHE A 45 27.81 -16.51 10.96
C PHE A 45 28.22 -17.46 9.84
N CYS A 46 28.25 -16.95 8.60
CA CYS A 46 28.42 -17.71 7.37
C CYS A 46 29.32 -16.92 6.42
N ASN A 47 29.98 -17.62 5.49
CA ASN A 47 30.86 -16.98 4.50
C ASN A 47 30.12 -16.01 3.56
N LYS A 48 28.81 -16.21 3.37
CA LYS A 48 27.95 -15.35 2.57
C LYS A 48 26.86 -14.74 3.46
N THR A 49 26.65 -13.43 3.31
CA THR A 49 25.50 -12.74 3.92
C THR A 49 24.20 -13.26 3.32
N PHE A 50 23.14 -13.37 4.13
CA PHE A 50 21.83 -13.89 3.71
C PHE A 50 21.82 -15.32 3.16
N ASP A 51 22.81 -16.14 3.52
CA ASP A 51 22.80 -17.58 3.24
C ASP A 51 21.89 -18.30 4.26
N TYR A 52 20.59 -18.36 3.94
CA TYR A 52 19.58 -18.92 4.85
C TYR A 52 19.79 -20.42 5.14
N ALA A 53 20.39 -21.18 4.22
CA ALA A 53 20.72 -22.58 4.48
C ALA A 53 21.74 -22.71 5.62
N CYS A 54 22.80 -21.89 5.57
CA CYS A 54 23.80 -21.86 6.63
C CYS A 54 23.26 -21.21 7.93
N LEU A 55 22.54 -20.09 7.83
CA LEU A 55 22.01 -19.37 9.01
C LEU A 55 21.01 -20.23 9.79
N CYS A 56 20.18 -21.01 9.11
CA CYS A 56 19.18 -21.86 9.77
C CYS A 56 19.75 -23.19 10.27
N GLN A 57 20.89 -23.65 9.76
CA GLN A 57 21.61 -24.80 10.32
C GLN A 57 22.48 -24.42 11.53
N ASN A 58 22.96 -23.17 11.58
CA ASN A 58 23.85 -22.71 12.64
C ASN A 58 23.08 -22.38 13.93
N GLU A 59 23.29 -23.19 14.96
CA GLU A 59 22.66 -23.03 16.29
C GLU A 59 22.97 -21.67 16.95
N ASN A 60 24.15 -21.09 16.69
CA ASN A 60 24.53 -19.78 17.23
C ASN A 60 23.81 -18.63 16.51
N ALA A 61 23.59 -18.79 15.20
CA ALA A 61 22.79 -17.84 14.44
C ALA A 61 21.34 -17.89 14.93
N LEU A 62 20.74 -19.08 15.03
CA LEU A 62 19.38 -19.26 15.56
C LEU A 62 19.25 -18.70 16.99
N ALA A 63 20.23 -18.95 17.87
CA ALA A 63 20.26 -18.37 19.20
C ALA A 63 20.27 -16.83 19.17
N THR A 64 21.03 -16.24 18.24
CA THR A 64 21.07 -14.78 18.05
C THR A 64 19.74 -14.22 17.54
N TYR A 65 19.07 -14.91 16.62
CA TYR A 65 17.71 -14.57 16.20
C TYR A 65 16.73 -14.65 17.38
N ALA A 66 16.78 -15.73 18.17
CA ALA A 66 15.93 -15.91 19.34
C ALA A 66 16.14 -14.79 20.37
N GLY A 67 17.40 -14.43 20.65
CA GLY A 67 17.76 -13.31 21.51
C GLY A 67 17.19 -11.98 21.01
N CYS A 68 17.35 -11.69 19.71
CA CYS A 68 16.79 -10.49 19.11
C CYS A 68 15.26 -10.46 19.22
N LEU A 69 14.57 -11.55 18.90
CA LEU A 69 13.11 -11.62 18.96
C LEU A 69 12.56 -11.56 20.38
N SER A 70 13.29 -12.09 21.37
CA SER A 70 12.89 -12.02 22.78
C SER A 70 12.88 -10.60 23.34
N TYR A 71 13.67 -9.71 22.75
CA TYR A 71 13.71 -8.30 23.15
C TYR A 71 12.35 -7.63 22.89
N MET A 72 11.83 -6.91 23.88
CA MET A 72 10.51 -6.26 23.83
C MET A 72 9.30 -7.19 23.63
N ASP A 73 9.42 -8.47 24.01
CA ASP A 73 8.32 -9.45 23.92
C ASP A 73 7.76 -9.58 22.49
N ARG A 74 8.66 -9.57 21.49
CA ARG A 74 8.30 -9.57 20.06
C ARG A 74 8.10 -10.98 19.50
N ILE A 75 8.12 -12.01 20.35
CA ILE A 75 7.86 -13.39 19.95
C ILE A 75 6.35 -13.55 19.79
N ASN A 76 5.90 -13.67 18.54
CA ASN A 76 4.52 -13.94 18.20
C ASN A 76 4.46 -14.96 17.05
N HIS A 77 3.27 -15.50 16.80
CA HIS A 77 3.05 -16.49 15.74
C HIS A 77 3.52 -16.00 14.36
N ASP A 78 3.26 -14.73 14.02
CA ASP A 78 3.62 -14.18 12.71
C ASP A 78 5.14 -14.05 12.52
N THR A 79 5.86 -13.73 13.58
CA THR A 79 7.32 -13.60 13.62
C THR A 79 7.97 -14.97 13.52
N LEU A 80 7.44 -15.97 14.21
CA LEU A 80 7.93 -17.35 14.13
C LEU A 80 7.65 -17.95 12.74
N HIS A 81 6.43 -17.81 12.23
CA HIS A 81 6.08 -18.21 10.87
C HIS A 81 7.00 -17.54 9.83
N ARG A 82 7.39 -16.27 10.07
CA ARG A 82 8.33 -15.59 9.18
C ARG A 82 9.74 -16.17 9.23
N MET A 83 10.19 -16.67 10.38
CA MET A 83 11.46 -17.39 10.50
C MET A 83 11.39 -18.73 9.77
N ASP A 84 10.28 -19.44 9.86
CA ASP A 84 10.07 -20.69 9.12
C ASP A 84 10.14 -20.44 7.61
N GLU A 85 9.42 -19.43 7.09
CA GLU A 85 9.50 -19.02 5.67
C GLU A 85 10.93 -18.63 5.22
N LEU A 86 11.77 -18.12 6.12
CA LEU A 86 13.16 -17.78 5.81
C LEU A 86 14.01 -19.04 5.67
N CYS A 87 13.82 -20.01 6.56
CA CYS A 87 14.56 -21.27 6.54
C CYS A 87 14.11 -22.23 5.45
N GLU A 88 12.82 -22.22 5.10
CA GLU A 88 12.29 -22.95 3.94
C GLU A 88 12.94 -22.49 2.63
N ARG A 89 13.30 -21.21 2.51
CA ARG A 89 14.06 -20.70 1.36
C ARG A 89 15.47 -21.29 1.26
N GLY A 90 16.03 -21.71 2.38
CA GLY A 90 17.28 -22.46 2.48
C GLY A 90 17.09 -23.97 2.46
N GLU A 91 15.88 -24.47 2.19
CA GLU A 91 15.50 -25.90 2.24
C GLU A 91 15.69 -26.54 3.62
N ILE A 92 15.59 -25.76 4.69
CA ILE A 92 15.72 -26.21 6.08
C ILE A 92 14.37 -26.07 6.80
N VAL A 93 13.91 -27.16 7.40
CA VAL A 93 12.71 -27.18 8.25
C VAL A 93 13.16 -27.05 9.69
N LEU A 94 12.71 -25.99 10.36
CA LEU A 94 12.97 -25.79 11.79
C LEU A 94 12.10 -26.71 12.63
N GLU A 95 12.61 -27.10 13.81
CA GLU A 95 11.81 -27.84 14.79
C GLU A 95 10.72 -26.93 15.39
N PRO A 96 9.49 -27.40 15.65
CA PRO A 96 8.38 -26.54 16.10
C PRO A 96 8.64 -25.66 17.33
N ASN A 97 9.53 -26.10 18.25
CA ASN A 97 9.89 -25.37 19.48
C ASN A 97 11.36 -24.92 19.49
N TRP A 98 11.98 -24.72 18.33
CA TRP A 98 13.39 -24.32 18.21
C TRP A 98 13.74 -23.05 19.02
N ILE A 99 12.77 -22.15 19.20
CA ILE A 99 12.95 -20.85 19.86
C ILE A 99 13.34 -20.98 21.34
N GLU A 100 12.80 -21.95 22.07
CA GLU A 100 13.05 -22.11 23.51
C GLU A 100 14.50 -22.52 23.74
N GLY A 101 14.96 -23.58 23.07
CA GLY A 101 16.34 -24.05 23.15
C GLY A 101 17.34 -23.01 22.63
N ALA A 102 17.00 -22.30 21.54
CA ALA A 102 17.81 -21.22 21.02
C ALA A 102 17.93 -20.04 22.01
N LEU A 103 16.85 -19.69 22.69
CA LEU A 103 16.83 -18.60 23.68
C LEU A 103 17.62 -18.97 24.95
N GLU A 104 17.54 -20.22 25.41
CA GLU A 104 18.38 -20.70 26.52
C GLU A 104 19.87 -20.64 26.18
N ARG A 105 20.23 -21.12 24.98
CA ARG A 105 21.61 -21.02 24.47
C ARG A 105 22.07 -19.56 24.41
N PHE A 106 21.23 -18.67 23.91
CA PHE A 106 21.53 -17.24 23.85
C PHE A 106 21.81 -16.67 25.24
N LYS A 107 20.93 -16.90 26.22
CA LYS A 107 21.12 -16.40 27.59
C LYS A 107 22.41 -16.89 28.24
N LYS A 108 22.87 -18.10 27.90
CA LYS A 108 24.05 -18.72 28.52
C LYS A 108 25.37 -18.36 27.85
N TYR A 109 25.40 -18.23 26.52
CA TYR A 109 26.65 -18.12 25.75
C TYR A 109 26.77 -16.85 24.90
N ALA A 110 25.78 -15.97 24.89
CA ALA A 110 25.85 -14.75 24.07
C ALA A 110 26.96 -13.81 24.53
N LYS A 111 27.75 -13.34 23.57
CA LYS A 111 28.82 -12.36 23.78
C LYS A 111 28.57 -11.10 22.94
N SER A 112 28.91 -9.95 23.50
CA SER A 112 28.96 -8.67 22.78
C SER A 112 30.24 -8.52 21.96
N ALA A 113 30.29 -7.52 21.08
CA ALA A 113 31.46 -7.25 20.24
C ALA A 113 32.76 -7.07 21.04
N ASP A 114 32.67 -6.44 22.22
CA ASP A 114 33.83 -6.17 23.08
C ASP A 114 34.35 -7.42 23.79
N GLU A 115 33.53 -8.46 23.93
CA GLU A 115 33.86 -9.73 24.60
C GLU A 115 34.44 -10.78 23.63
N ILE A 116 34.50 -10.46 22.34
CA ILE A 116 35.04 -11.33 21.29
C ILE A 116 36.39 -10.77 20.86
N GLU A 117 37.47 -11.50 21.15
CA GLU A 117 38.82 -11.11 20.76
C GLU A 117 38.95 -11.05 19.23
N GLY A 118 39.38 -9.90 18.71
CA GLY A 118 39.58 -9.69 17.27
C GLY A 118 38.28 -9.64 16.46
N PHE A 119 37.15 -9.27 17.08
CA PHE A 119 35.86 -9.19 16.40
C PHE A 119 35.91 -8.37 15.12
N ASN A 120 35.43 -8.98 14.03
CA ASN A 120 35.28 -8.34 12.74
C ASN A 120 33.97 -8.82 12.11
N THR A 121 33.14 -7.88 11.64
CA THR A 121 31.83 -8.16 11.04
C THR A 121 31.90 -9.08 9.82
N SER A 122 33.04 -9.13 9.13
CA SER A 122 33.24 -9.96 7.94
C SER A 122 33.74 -11.37 8.23
N ILE A 123 34.12 -11.68 9.47
CA ILE A 123 34.64 -13.00 9.84
C ILE A 123 33.52 -13.77 10.56
N PRO A 124 33.20 -15.01 10.13
CA PRO A 124 32.21 -15.84 10.81
C PRO A 124 32.58 -16.08 12.27
N ILE A 125 31.61 -15.92 13.17
CA ILE A 125 31.78 -16.23 14.59
C ILE A 125 31.04 -17.52 14.98
N ASP A 126 31.57 -18.22 15.98
CA ASP A 126 31.03 -19.50 16.49
C ASP A 126 30.35 -19.36 17.87
N VAL A 127 29.97 -18.14 18.25
CA VAL A 127 29.24 -17.84 19.50
C VAL A 127 27.99 -17.00 19.21
N PRO A 128 26.91 -17.14 20.00
CA PRO A 128 25.76 -16.25 19.84
C PRO A 128 26.16 -14.79 20.11
N PHE A 129 25.59 -13.86 19.36
CA PHE A 129 25.99 -12.45 19.39
C PHE A 129 24.96 -11.56 20.09
N LYS A 130 25.39 -10.79 21.09
CA LYS A 130 24.52 -9.84 21.78
C LYS A 130 24.43 -8.53 21.00
N LEU A 131 23.30 -8.32 20.33
CA LEU A 131 23.02 -7.10 19.58
C LEU A 131 22.88 -5.88 20.49
N ASN A 132 23.24 -4.72 19.97
CA ASN A 132 23.07 -3.45 20.68
C ASN A 132 21.58 -3.09 20.80
N GLU A 133 21.10 -2.92 22.02
CA GLU A 133 19.69 -2.61 22.34
C GLU A 133 19.20 -1.30 21.73
N THR A 134 20.04 -0.26 21.66
CA THR A 134 19.65 1.03 21.06
C THR A 134 19.51 0.90 19.55
N ALA A 135 20.38 0.11 18.92
CA ALA A 135 20.27 -0.20 17.50
C ALA A 135 19.04 -1.06 17.21
N MET A 136 18.77 -2.09 18.03
CA MET A 136 17.57 -2.92 17.91
C MET A 136 16.29 -2.08 17.94
N LYS A 137 16.16 -1.12 18.87
CA LYS A 137 14.99 -0.20 18.91
C LYS A 137 14.88 0.65 17.65
N LEU A 138 16.01 1.09 17.08
CA LEU A 138 16.01 1.89 15.86
C LEU A 138 15.58 1.06 14.64
N TYR A 139 16.14 -0.15 14.45
CA TYR A 139 15.75 -1.05 13.37
C TYR A 139 14.28 -1.44 13.47
N ASP A 140 13.82 -1.75 14.68
CA ASP A 140 12.41 -2.08 14.97
C ASP A 140 11.46 -0.96 14.53
N ARG A 141 11.68 0.27 15.03
CA ARG A 141 10.86 1.43 14.65
C ARG A 141 10.91 1.71 13.14
N SER A 142 12.09 1.56 12.53
CA SER A 142 12.26 1.82 11.09
C SER A 142 11.47 0.83 10.24
N TYR A 143 11.55 -0.46 10.58
CA TYR A 143 10.82 -1.52 9.88
C TYR A 143 9.32 -1.49 10.17
N ALA A 144 8.92 -1.19 11.41
CA ALA A 144 7.53 -0.96 11.74
C ALA A 144 6.95 0.14 10.84
N THR A 145 7.64 1.27 10.70
CA THR A 145 7.21 2.37 9.83
C THR A 145 7.20 1.97 8.36
N PHE A 146 8.25 1.30 7.88
CA PHE A 146 8.38 0.88 6.48
C PHE A 146 7.33 -0.16 6.07
N LEU A 147 7.06 -1.17 6.88
CA LEU A 147 6.08 -2.21 6.57
C LEU A 147 4.65 -1.69 6.75
N HIS A 148 4.39 -0.93 7.82
CA HIS A 148 3.09 -0.30 8.02
C HIS A 148 2.75 0.71 6.90
N ASN A 149 3.77 1.30 6.26
CA ASN A 149 3.57 2.11 5.07
C ASN A 149 2.86 1.36 3.94
N TYR A 150 3.20 0.09 3.70
CA TYR A 150 2.55 -0.73 2.68
C TYR A 150 1.09 -1.02 3.06
N ASP A 151 0.86 -1.42 4.31
CA ASP A 151 -0.50 -1.68 4.83
C ASP A 151 -1.37 -0.41 4.67
N HIS A 152 -0.87 0.75 5.08
CA HIS A 152 -1.55 2.05 4.88
C HIS A 152 -1.81 2.38 3.42
N SER A 153 -0.87 2.10 2.53
CA SER A 153 -1.03 2.32 1.09
C SER A 153 -2.22 1.53 0.54
N LEU A 154 -2.36 0.27 0.97
CA LEU A 154 -3.48 -0.58 0.62
C LEU A 154 -4.79 -0.07 1.21
N TYR A 155 -4.80 0.40 2.47
CA TYR A 155 -5.98 1.02 3.08
C TYR A 155 -6.43 2.29 2.32
N TYR A 156 -5.51 3.14 1.87
CA TYR A 156 -5.85 4.32 1.08
C TYR A 156 -6.40 3.96 -0.30
N GLY A 157 -5.82 2.96 -0.96
CA GLY A 157 -6.30 2.45 -2.24
C GLY A 157 -7.68 1.83 -2.13
N THR A 158 -7.88 0.94 -1.16
CA THR A 158 -9.20 0.30 -0.90
C THR A 158 -10.24 1.32 -0.47
N SER A 159 -9.88 2.32 0.34
CA SER A 159 -10.78 3.44 0.69
C SER A 159 -11.23 4.21 -0.54
N THR A 160 -10.34 4.41 -1.52
CA THR A 160 -10.69 5.05 -2.80
C THR A 160 -11.67 4.20 -3.61
N LEU A 161 -11.48 2.88 -3.65
CA LEU A 161 -12.44 1.97 -4.28
C LEU A 161 -13.80 1.98 -3.57
N MET A 162 -13.80 1.94 -2.23
CA MET A 162 -15.01 1.99 -1.41
C MET A 162 -15.79 3.29 -1.59
N TYR A 163 -15.08 4.43 -1.72
CA TYR A 163 -15.70 5.70 -2.06
C TYR A 163 -16.49 5.62 -3.39
N TRP A 164 -15.86 5.08 -4.45
CA TRP A 164 -16.54 4.94 -5.73
C TRP A 164 -17.67 3.91 -5.70
N LEU A 165 -17.49 2.82 -4.97
CA LEU A 165 -18.55 1.83 -4.73
C LEU A 165 -19.76 2.49 -4.06
N LEU A 166 -19.56 3.30 -3.02
CA LEU A 166 -20.63 4.01 -2.34
C LEU A 166 -21.38 4.96 -3.29
N ILE A 167 -20.67 5.72 -4.13
CA ILE A 167 -21.31 6.60 -5.13
C ILE A 167 -22.18 5.79 -6.09
N ILE A 168 -21.70 4.64 -6.57
CA ILE A 168 -22.46 3.76 -7.47
C ILE A 168 -23.67 3.15 -6.75
N LEU A 169 -23.52 2.74 -5.49
CA LEU A 169 -24.60 2.19 -4.67
C LEU A 169 -25.70 3.21 -4.39
N ILE A 170 -25.34 4.47 -4.10
CA ILE A 170 -26.30 5.56 -3.95
C ILE A 170 -27.07 5.74 -5.27
N GLY A 171 -26.35 5.79 -6.41
CA GLY A 171 -26.97 5.80 -7.73
C GLY A 171 -27.95 4.63 -7.92
N ALA A 172 -27.53 3.42 -7.56
CA ALA A 172 -28.35 2.22 -7.65
C ALA A 172 -29.63 2.33 -6.83
N VAL A 173 -29.53 2.69 -5.55
CA VAL A 173 -30.69 2.87 -4.68
C VAL A 173 -31.65 3.92 -5.25
N THR A 174 -31.14 5.04 -5.75
CA THR A 174 -31.99 6.09 -6.35
C THR A 174 -32.64 5.67 -7.68
N ASN A 175 -31.98 4.82 -8.46
CA ASN A 175 -32.51 4.34 -9.73
C ASN A 175 -33.60 3.27 -9.51
N TRP A 176 -33.31 2.30 -8.65
CA TRP A 176 -34.21 1.17 -8.38
C TRP A 176 -35.36 1.52 -7.43
N SER A 177 -35.21 2.51 -6.53
CA SER A 177 -36.31 2.98 -5.69
C SER A 177 -37.48 3.52 -6.50
N LYS A 178 -37.22 4.13 -7.66
CA LYS A 178 -38.26 4.61 -8.58
C LYS A 178 -39.13 3.48 -9.12
N PHE A 179 -38.51 2.33 -9.40
CA PHE A 179 -39.18 1.15 -9.90
C PHE A 179 -39.88 0.35 -8.78
N LEU A 180 -39.22 0.18 -7.64
CA LEU A 180 -39.71 -0.65 -6.54
C LEU A 180 -40.80 0.03 -5.69
N PHE A 181 -40.77 1.36 -5.55
CA PHE A 181 -41.71 2.10 -4.70
C PHE A 181 -42.32 3.32 -5.43
N PRO A 182 -43.16 3.12 -6.45
CA PRO A 182 -43.74 4.21 -7.22
C PRO A 182 -44.65 5.14 -6.38
N GLY A 183 -45.24 4.66 -5.28
CA GLY A 183 -46.14 5.44 -4.41
C GLY A 183 -45.50 6.20 -3.24
N SER A 184 -44.25 5.87 -2.86
CA SER A 184 -43.54 6.49 -1.71
C SER A 184 -42.51 7.53 -2.15
N GLN A 185 -42.61 8.01 -3.40
CA GLN A 185 -41.63 8.94 -3.96
C GLN A 185 -41.68 10.31 -3.32
N ARG A 186 -42.83 10.77 -2.78
CA ARG A 186 -42.92 12.10 -2.15
C ARG A 186 -42.03 12.25 -0.92
N ASN A 187 -41.85 11.21 -0.10
CA ASN A 187 -41.04 11.33 1.11
C ASN A 187 -39.54 11.08 0.86
N LEU A 188 -39.20 10.18 -0.07
CA LEU A 188 -37.80 9.93 -0.44
C LEU A 188 -37.24 11.04 -1.35
N SER A 189 -38.04 11.59 -2.27
CA SER A 189 -37.64 12.76 -3.06
C SER A 189 -37.50 13.98 -2.16
N VAL A 190 -38.38 14.18 -1.17
CA VAL A 190 -38.24 15.26 -0.19
C VAL A 190 -37.03 15.04 0.71
N LEU A 191 -36.72 13.82 1.15
CA LEU A 191 -35.51 13.54 1.94
C LEU A 191 -34.22 13.76 1.12
N LEU A 192 -34.18 13.29 -0.13
CA LEU A 192 -33.04 13.50 -1.04
C LEU A 192 -32.96 14.96 -1.52
N SER A 193 -34.08 15.67 -1.65
CA SER A 193 -34.11 17.09 -2.01
C SER A 193 -33.79 17.97 -0.82
N THR A 194 -34.20 17.65 0.42
CA THR A 194 -33.76 18.38 1.62
C THR A 194 -32.32 18.07 1.97
N PHE A 195 -31.83 16.84 1.76
CA PHE A 195 -30.40 16.55 1.87
C PHE A 195 -29.61 17.22 0.73
N GLY A 196 -30.16 17.24 -0.48
CA GLY A 196 -29.62 17.95 -1.64
C GLY A 196 -29.63 19.47 -1.49
N GLU A 197 -30.68 20.05 -0.89
CA GLU A 197 -30.83 21.47 -0.59
C GLU A 197 -29.98 21.86 0.61
N SER A 198 -29.84 20.99 1.62
CA SER A 198 -28.91 21.18 2.74
C SER A 198 -27.46 21.11 2.27
N MET A 199 -27.11 20.18 1.38
CA MET A 199 -25.80 20.16 0.70
C MET A 199 -25.64 21.30 -0.31
N SER A 200 -26.71 21.78 -0.94
CA SER A 200 -26.71 22.95 -1.84
C SER A 200 -26.52 24.25 -1.08
N GLN A 201 -27.18 24.41 0.07
CA GLN A 201 -27.02 25.55 0.97
C GLN A 201 -25.65 25.51 1.65
N PHE A 202 -25.18 24.34 2.08
CA PHE A 202 -23.80 24.16 2.54
C PHE A 202 -22.79 24.44 1.41
N SER A 203 -23.08 24.03 0.17
CA SER A 203 -22.30 24.36 -1.02
C SER A 203 -22.33 25.85 -1.36
N GLN A 204 -23.47 26.53 -1.23
CA GLN A 204 -23.64 27.97 -1.47
C GLN A 204 -22.94 28.79 -0.39
N HIS A 205 -23.02 28.37 0.87
CA HIS A 205 -22.32 29.01 1.99
C HIS A 205 -20.79 28.80 1.91
N LEU A 206 -20.35 27.70 1.29
CA LEU A 206 -18.96 27.49 0.89
C LEU A 206 -18.60 28.26 -0.40
N GLU A 207 -19.53 28.49 -1.33
CA GLU A 207 -19.35 29.28 -2.56
C GLU A 207 -19.24 30.79 -2.32
N GLU A 208 -19.98 31.35 -1.36
CA GLU A 208 -19.80 32.74 -0.92
C GLU A 208 -18.41 32.96 -0.33
N ARG A 209 -17.83 31.95 0.33
CA ARG A 209 -16.39 31.95 0.72
C ARG A 209 -15.43 31.67 -0.44
N ARG A 210 -15.93 31.28 -1.62
CA ARG A 210 -15.16 30.87 -2.81
C ARG A 210 -15.15 31.87 -3.96
N LEU A 211 -15.93 32.96 -3.91
CA LEU A 211 -15.85 34.06 -4.89
C LEU A 211 -14.53 34.86 -4.86
N LYS A 212 -13.50 34.36 -4.18
CA LYS A 212 -12.08 34.78 -4.34
C LYS A 212 -11.18 33.77 -5.06
N SER A 213 -11.67 32.59 -5.46
CA SER A 213 -10.84 31.61 -6.15
C SER A 213 -11.65 30.79 -7.15
N ASN A 214 -11.54 31.21 -8.40
CA ASN A 214 -12.01 30.49 -9.58
C ASN A 214 -11.34 29.09 -9.62
N HIS A 215 -12.05 28.00 -9.28
CA HIS A 215 -11.83 26.64 -9.83
C HIS A 215 -12.97 25.66 -9.44
N SER A 216 -13.48 25.02 -10.49
CA SER A 216 -14.57 24.01 -10.55
C SER A 216 -14.50 22.93 -9.46
N GLY A 217 -15.51 22.91 -8.58
CA GLY A 217 -15.63 21.97 -7.48
C GLY A 217 -16.74 20.94 -7.65
N ARG A 218 -16.37 19.71 -8.00
CA ARG A 218 -17.04 18.47 -7.54
C ARG A 218 -16.06 17.41 -7.05
N SER A 219 -14.81 17.81 -6.80
CA SER A 219 -13.75 16.98 -6.23
C SER A 219 -12.97 17.80 -5.23
N LEU A 220 -13.47 17.85 -3.99
CA LEU A 220 -12.79 18.58 -2.92
C LEU A 220 -12.41 17.67 -1.76
N THR A 221 -13.14 16.59 -1.52
CA THR A 221 -12.78 15.65 -0.44
C THR A 221 -11.57 14.79 -0.82
N VAL A 222 -11.50 14.34 -2.09
CA VAL A 222 -10.34 13.60 -2.61
C VAL A 222 -9.15 14.55 -2.84
N CYS A 223 -9.40 15.77 -3.31
CA CYS A 223 -8.38 16.81 -3.40
C CYS A 223 -7.85 17.21 -2.03
N TYR A 224 -8.67 17.26 -0.98
CA TYR A 224 -8.25 17.58 0.39
C TYR A 224 -7.29 16.52 0.95
N HIS A 225 -7.57 15.22 0.75
CA HIS A 225 -6.65 14.16 1.15
C HIS A 225 -5.41 14.04 0.25
N LEU A 226 -5.52 14.31 -1.06
CA LEU A 226 -4.36 14.40 -1.96
C LEU A 226 -3.48 15.62 -1.62
N VAL A 227 -4.08 16.76 -1.31
CA VAL A 227 -3.40 18.00 -0.91
C VAL A 227 -2.77 17.85 0.46
N LEU A 228 -3.38 17.12 1.40
CA LEU A 228 -2.73 16.76 2.67
C LEU A 228 -1.51 15.86 2.46
N ASN A 229 -1.59 14.87 1.55
CA ASN A 229 -0.41 14.05 1.20
C ASN A 229 0.67 14.86 0.43
N LEU A 230 0.26 15.82 -0.41
CA LEU A 230 1.16 16.78 -1.08
C LEU A 230 1.78 17.80 -0.11
N LEU A 231 1.07 18.20 0.94
CA LEU A 231 1.59 19.09 2.00
C LEU A 231 2.61 18.36 2.87
N SER A 232 2.42 17.06 3.12
CA SER A 232 3.44 16.20 3.76
C SER A 232 4.72 16.09 2.92
N PHE A 233 4.64 16.20 1.60
CA PHE A 233 5.80 16.19 0.69
C PHE A 233 6.64 17.48 0.78
N PHE A 234 6.02 18.63 1.06
CA PHE A 234 6.75 19.91 1.12
C PHE A 234 7.40 20.21 2.48
N PHE A 235 7.03 19.53 3.57
CA PHE A 235 7.43 19.92 4.93
C PHE A 235 8.49 19.05 5.63
N SER A 236 8.92 17.91 5.08
CA SER A 236 9.85 17.00 5.81
C SER A 236 11.25 16.91 5.21
N ILE A 237 12.12 17.79 5.71
CA ILE A 237 13.57 17.86 5.49
C ILE A 237 14.30 16.81 6.38
N LYS A 238 13.87 15.54 6.26
CA LYS A 238 14.58 14.31 6.73
C LYS A 238 14.45 13.27 5.61
N TYR A 239 15.30 13.45 4.59
CA TYR A 239 14.88 13.39 3.19
C TYR A 239 14.65 12.00 2.54
N THR A 240 15.29 10.91 2.95
CA THR A 240 15.25 9.67 2.13
C THR A 240 14.15 8.69 2.52
N ALA A 241 13.99 8.38 3.82
CA ALA A 241 12.98 7.43 4.27
C ALA A 241 11.55 7.93 3.98
N GLU A 242 11.29 9.22 4.23
CA GLU A 242 9.98 9.83 4.00
C GLU A 242 9.62 9.88 2.50
N ILE A 243 10.57 10.26 1.62
CA ILE A 243 10.33 10.24 0.17
C ILE A 243 10.03 8.82 -0.30
N ARG A 244 10.70 7.80 0.29
CA ARG A 244 10.42 6.40 -0.01
C ARG A 244 8.97 6.02 0.35
N TYR A 245 8.52 6.40 1.54
CA TYR A 245 7.16 6.11 1.97
C TYR A 245 6.10 6.73 1.05
N VAL A 246 6.30 7.99 0.66
CA VAL A 246 5.40 8.70 -0.27
C VAL A 246 5.45 8.08 -1.67
N ALA A 247 6.63 7.73 -2.18
CA ALA A 247 6.79 7.13 -3.50
C ALA A 247 6.12 5.75 -3.57
N ASP A 248 6.30 4.90 -2.54
CA ASP A 248 5.62 3.60 -2.46
C ASP A 248 4.09 3.78 -2.36
N ARG A 249 3.60 4.69 -1.48
CA ARG A 249 2.15 4.96 -1.31
C ARG A 249 1.49 5.37 -2.61
N THR A 250 2.05 6.37 -3.28
CA THR A 250 1.46 6.93 -4.51
C THR A 250 1.42 5.91 -5.65
N GLY A 251 2.46 5.07 -5.77
CA GLY A 251 2.48 3.98 -6.75
C GLY A 251 1.43 2.89 -6.48
N ILE A 252 1.31 2.44 -5.24
CA ILE A 252 0.34 1.41 -4.84
C ILE A 252 -1.09 1.92 -5.02
N VAL A 253 -1.40 3.12 -4.54
CA VAL A 253 -2.74 3.73 -4.68
C VAL A 253 -3.09 3.93 -6.16
N ALA A 254 -2.16 4.43 -6.98
CA ALA A 254 -2.39 4.59 -8.42
C ALA A 254 -2.69 3.25 -9.11
N THR A 255 -1.99 2.19 -8.72
CA THR A 255 -2.20 0.83 -9.25
C THR A 255 -3.58 0.30 -8.88
N ILE A 256 -4.01 0.47 -7.63
CA ILE A 256 -5.35 0.07 -7.16
C ILE A 256 -6.47 0.85 -7.88
N MET A 257 -6.21 2.09 -8.30
CA MET A 257 -7.16 2.90 -9.06
C MET A 257 -7.29 2.49 -10.54
N MET A 258 -6.36 1.70 -11.08
CA MET A 258 -6.31 1.36 -12.51
C MET A 258 -7.58 0.64 -13.02
N PRO A 259 -8.19 -0.33 -12.33
CA PRO A 259 -9.43 -0.95 -12.78
C PRO A 259 -10.58 0.06 -12.91
N LEU A 260 -10.65 1.08 -12.04
CA LEU A 260 -11.71 2.09 -12.06
C LEU A 260 -11.66 2.94 -13.34
N ILE A 261 -10.46 3.31 -13.82
CA ILE A 261 -10.36 4.12 -15.03
C ILE A 261 -10.88 3.36 -16.26
N ILE A 262 -10.63 2.05 -16.33
CA ILE A 262 -11.12 1.18 -17.42
C ILE A 262 -12.63 1.06 -17.33
N LEU A 263 -13.14 0.79 -16.13
CA LEU A 263 -14.56 0.62 -15.85
C LEU A 263 -15.36 1.87 -16.26
N PHE A 264 -14.92 3.06 -15.87
CA PHE A 264 -15.63 4.30 -16.20
C PHE A 264 -15.56 4.71 -17.67
N ALA A 265 -14.64 4.14 -18.46
CA ALA A 265 -14.53 4.43 -19.90
C ALA A 265 -15.56 3.68 -20.76
N GLY A 266 -16.08 2.54 -20.27
CA GLY A 266 -16.95 1.66 -21.04
C GLY A 266 -18.28 2.29 -21.43
N ARG A 267 -18.66 2.19 -22.72
CA ARG A 267 -19.94 2.72 -23.26
C ARG A 267 -21.15 1.91 -22.85
N ASN A 268 -21.05 0.58 -22.92
CA ASN A 268 -22.10 -0.35 -22.50
C ASN A 268 -21.72 -1.00 -21.17
N ASN A 269 -21.67 -0.20 -20.10
CA ASN A 269 -21.23 -0.65 -18.79
C ASN A 269 -22.42 -1.05 -17.91
N PHE A 270 -22.40 -2.28 -17.39
CA PHE A 270 -23.37 -2.80 -16.42
C PHE A 270 -23.60 -1.86 -15.21
N LEU A 271 -22.57 -1.13 -14.78
CA LEU A 271 -22.70 -0.17 -13.68
C LEU A 271 -23.54 1.05 -14.05
N GLN A 272 -23.58 1.46 -15.33
CA GLN A 272 -24.52 2.49 -15.78
C GLN A 272 -25.96 1.98 -15.68
N TRP A 273 -26.19 0.71 -16.04
CA TRP A 273 -27.51 0.08 -15.90
C TRP A 273 -27.95 -0.03 -14.44
N ILE A 274 -27.05 -0.45 -13.53
CA ILE A 274 -27.35 -0.51 -12.09
C ILE A 274 -27.64 0.90 -11.55
N SER A 275 -26.70 1.84 -11.74
CA SER A 275 -26.74 3.14 -11.07
C SER A 275 -27.70 4.13 -11.71
N GLY A 276 -28.16 3.89 -12.94
CA GLY A 276 -28.95 4.82 -13.72
C GLY A 276 -28.18 6.06 -14.19
N TYR A 277 -26.86 6.14 -13.95
CA TYR A 277 -26.04 7.23 -14.44
C TYR A 277 -25.83 7.13 -15.96
N ASN A 278 -25.91 8.27 -16.64
CA ASN A 278 -25.67 8.34 -18.07
C ASN A 278 -24.16 8.22 -18.40
N TYR A 279 -23.87 7.88 -19.66
CA TYR A 279 -22.49 7.76 -20.15
C TYR A 279 -21.67 9.05 -19.95
N THR A 280 -22.31 10.22 -20.07
CA THR A 280 -21.65 11.52 -19.88
C THR A 280 -21.10 11.68 -18.46
N ALA A 281 -21.84 11.23 -17.44
CA ALA A 281 -21.41 11.21 -16.05
C ALA A 281 -20.25 10.23 -15.82
N PHE A 282 -20.34 9.00 -16.34
CA PHE A 282 -19.25 8.02 -16.27
C PHE A 282 -17.97 8.53 -16.93
N MET A 283 -18.09 9.18 -18.09
CA MET A 283 -16.94 9.81 -18.75
C MET A 283 -16.37 10.99 -17.96
N ALA A 284 -17.16 11.70 -17.16
CA ALA A 284 -16.65 12.71 -16.24
C ALA A 284 -15.85 12.07 -15.10
N TYR A 285 -16.35 10.96 -14.53
CA TYR A 285 -15.63 10.18 -13.52
C TYR A 285 -14.32 9.61 -14.06
N HIS A 286 -14.33 9.00 -15.25
CA HIS A 286 -13.13 8.52 -15.93
C HIS A 286 -12.06 9.61 -16.04
N ARG A 287 -12.42 10.79 -16.58
CA ARG A 287 -11.47 11.91 -16.73
C ARG A 287 -10.92 12.40 -15.40
N HIS A 288 -11.78 12.46 -14.38
CA HIS A 288 -11.37 12.93 -13.06
C HIS A 288 -10.39 11.94 -12.39
N THR A 289 -10.77 10.66 -12.35
CA THR A 289 -9.95 9.59 -11.78
C THR A 289 -8.63 9.43 -12.53
N ALA A 290 -8.63 9.52 -13.87
CA ALA A 290 -7.42 9.43 -14.68
C ALA A 290 -6.42 10.57 -14.37
N ARG A 291 -6.90 11.80 -14.16
CA ARG A 291 -6.06 12.94 -13.77
C ARG A 291 -5.40 12.72 -12.41
N ILE A 292 -6.19 12.28 -11.42
CA ILE A 292 -5.67 12.00 -10.07
C ILE A 292 -4.64 10.87 -10.13
N MET A 293 -4.97 9.75 -10.79
CA MET A 293 -4.09 8.59 -10.92
C MET A 293 -2.76 9.00 -11.56
N PHE A 294 -2.79 9.81 -12.62
CA PHE A 294 -1.55 10.27 -13.25
C PHE A 294 -0.73 11.20 -12.34
N CYS A 295 -1.36 12.11 -11.59
CA CYS A 295 -0.64 12.91 -10.60
C CYS A 295 0.09 12.03 -9.57
N LEU A 296 -0.55 10.96 -9.10
CA LEU A 296 0.08 9.97 -8.20
C LEU A 296 1.26 9.26 -8.88
N VAL A 297 1.11 8.85 -10.15
CA VAL A 297 2.20 8.24 -10.92
C VAL A 297 3.40 9.19 -11.09
N VAL A 298 3.16 10.48 -11.33
CA VAL A 298 4.24 11.49 -11.41
C VAL A 298 4.95 11.63 -10.07
N ILE A 299 4.22 11.70 -8.95
CA ILE A 299 4.83 11.76 -7.61
C ILE A 299 5.66 10.50 -7.33
N HIS A 300 5.15 9.33 -7.68
CA HIS A 300 5.88 8.06 -7.59
C HIS A 300 7.18 8.10 -8.40
N ALA A 301 7.11 8.49 -9.68
CA ALA A 301 8.27 8.56 -10.57
C ALA A 301 9.33 9.57 -10.08
N VAL A 302 8.91 10.76 -9.65
CA VAL A 302 9.81 11.79 -9.10
C VAL A 302 10.45 11.32 -7.79
N GLY A 303 9.65 10.76 -6.87
CA GLY A 303 10.13 10.25 -5.60
C GLY A 303 11.21 9.18 -5.79
N PHE A 304 10.97 8.20 -6.66
CA PHE A 304 11.97 7.17 -6.98
C PHE A 304 13.19 7.72 -7.72
N SER A 305 13.01 8.70 -8.60
CA SER A 305 14.13 9.35 -9.28
C SER A 305 15.08 10.04 -8.30
N ILE A 306 14.53 10.74 -7.30
CA ILE A 306 15.31 11.37 -6.21
C ILE A 306 15.99 10.29 -5.34
N LEU A 307 15.26 9.24 -4.95
CA LEU A 307 15.78 8.16 -4.10
C LEU A 307 16.91 7.36 -4.74
N PHE A 308 16.88 7.17 -6.05
CA PHE A 308 17.94 6.42 -6.72
C PHE A 308 19.28 7.16 -6.68
N GLY A 309 19.28 8.50 -6.66
CA GLY A 309 20.49 9.32 -6.50
C GLY A 309 21.64 8.88 -7.41
N SER A 310 22.81 8.58 -6.83
CA SER A 310 23.98 8.10 -7.58
C SER A 310 23.79 6.75 -8.29
N ARG A 311 22.81 5.95 -7.86
CA ARG A 311 22.46 4.65 -8.46
C ARG A 311 21.41 4.76 -9.56
N TYR A 312 20.98 5.97 -9.95
CA TYR A 312 19.94 6.19 -10.97
C TYR A 312 20.23 5.43 -12.27
N ALA A 313 21.43 5.57 -12.84
CA ALA A 313 21.78 4.91 -14.10
C ALA A 313 21.67 3.37 -14.01
N ILE A 314 22.11 2.78 -12.90
CA ILE A 314 22.06 1.32 -12.68
C ILE A 314 20.61 0.87 -12.44
N LYS A 315 19.83 1.65 -11.69
CA LYS A 315 18.42 1.34 -11.41
C LYS A 315 17.53 1.45 -12.65
N MET A 316 17.80 2.40 -13.53
CA MET A 316 17.08 2.56 -14.81
C MET A 316 17.29 1.39 -15.78
N GLN A 317 18.30 0.54 -15.58
CA GLN A 317 18.51 -0.67 -16.38
C GLN A 317 17.60 -1.83 -15.94
N GLN A 318 16.91 -1.71 -14.80
CA GLN A 318 16.02 -2.76 -14.32
C GLN A 318 14.70 -2.75 -15.10
N GLU A 319 14.26 -3.90 -15.57
CA GLU A 319 13.11 -4.05 -16.48
C GLU A 319 11.84 -3.35 -15.96
N TYR A 320 11.52 -3.50 -14.67
CA TYR A 320 10.34 -2.89 -14.07
C TYR A 320 10.40 -1.34 -14.07
N VAL A 321 11.60 -0.76 -13.97
CA VAL A 321 11.80 0.69 -14.02
C VAL A 321 11.66 1.20 -15.46
N ILE A 322 12.16 0.43 -16.44
CA ILE A 322 12.01 0.74 -17.87
C ILE A 322 10.52 0.78 -18.24
N TRP A 323 9.78 -0.28 -17.94
CA TRP A 323 8.35 -0.35 -18.24
C TRP A 323 7.53 0.69 -17.48
N GLY A 324 7.87 0.98 -16.22
CA GLY A 324 7.25 2.07 -15.46
C GLY A 324 7.48 3.45 -16.09
N THR A 325 8.69 3.69 -16.62
CA THR A 325 9.04 4.93 -17.32
C THR A 325 8.27 5.06 -18.63
N VAL A 326 8.24 4.00 -19.44
CA VAL A 326 7.47 3.97 -20.70
C VAL A 326 5.98 4.23 -20.44
N ALA A 327 5.40 3.58 -19.42
CA ALA A 327 4.00 3.78 -19.04
C ALA A 327 3.73 5.22 -18.57
N THR A 328 4.64 5.83 -17.82
CA THR A 328 4.53 7.22 -17.36
C THR A 328 4.55 8.19 -18.53
N VAL A 329 5.48 8.01 -19.49
CA VAL A 329 5.57 8.85 -20.69
C VAL A 329 4.32 8.67 -21.57
N ALA A 330 3.90 7.43 -21.81
CA ALA A 330 2.69 7.13 -22.58
C ALA A 330 1.44 7.75 -21.95
N GLY A 331 1.27 7.60 -20.63
CA GLY A 331 0.17 8.23 -19.88
C GLY A 331 0.18 9.75 -19.96
N GLY A 332 1.37 10.36 -19.95
CA GLY A 332 1.53 11.81 -20.12
C GLY A 332 1.09 12.27 -21.52
N ILE A 333 1.52 11.57 -22.56
CA ILE A 333 1.10 11.83 -23.95
C ILE A 333 -0.43 11.69 -24.07
N MET A 334 -1.01 10.62 -23.51
CA MET A 334 -2.46 10.40 -23.53
C MET A 334 -3.22 11.55 -22.85
N LEU A 335 -2.75 12.07 -21.72
CA LEU A 335 -3.39 13.19 -21.05
C LEU A 335 -3.29 14.50 -21.84
N VAL A 336 -2.13 14.76 -22.44
CA VAL A 336 -1.93 15.95 -23.29
C VAL A 336 -2.88 15.90 -24.49
N GLN A 337 -2.94 14.76 -25.18
CA GLN A 337 -3.87 14.55 -26.30
C GLN A 337 -5.34 14.62 -25.87
N ALA A 338 -5.67 14.19 -24.65
CA ALA A 338 -7.02 14.23 -24.12
C ALA A 338 -7.49 15.64 -23.69
N MET A 339 -6.60 16.64 -23.67
CA MET A 339 -6.99 18.03 -23.38
C MET A 339 -7.99 18.55 -24.43
N LEU A 340 -8.96 19.36 -23.98
CA LEU A 340 -10.04 19.85 -24.84
C LEU A 340 -9.55 20.60 -26.07
N TYR A 341 -8.41 21.28 -25.98
CA TYR A 341 -7.80 21.98 -27.09
C TYR A 341 -7.33 21.02 -28.20
N PHE A 342 -6.58 19.97 -27.85
CA PHE A 342 -6.05 19.01 -28.82
C PHE A 342 -7.10 18.02 -29.31
N ARG A 343 -8.05 17.62 -28.45
CA ARG A 343 -9.11 16.67 -28.81
C ARG A 343 -10.15 17.23 -29.79
N ARG A 344 -10.33 18.55 -29.84
CA ARG A 344 -11.31 19.21 -30.72
C ARG A 344 -10.76 19.56 -32.10
N ARG A 345 -9.46 19.39 -32.30
CA ARG A 345 -8.79 19.46 -33.60
C ARG A 345 -8.64 18.05 -34.12
#